data_AF-S7VM30-F1
#
_entry.id   AF-S7VM30-F1
#
_cell.length_a   1.000
_cell.length_b   1.000
_cell.length_c   1.000
_cell.angle_alpha   90.00
_cell.angle_beta   90.00
_cell.angle_gamma   90.00
#
_symmetry.space_group_name_H-M   'P 1'
#
loop_
_entity.id
_entity.type
_entity.pdbx_description
1 polymer ?
#
loop_
_entity_poly.entity_id
_entity_poly.type
_entity_poly.pdbx_seq_one_letter_code
_entity_poly.pdbx_strand_id
1 'polypeptide(L)' 'MSKRSEDQLKAKNSANKVVIIPKSNLNIGDYVTVRITDCTSATLFGEIVNQ' A
#
# COMPACT_ATOMS: atom_id res chain seq x y z
N MET A 1 -6.63 -19.40 12.45
CA MET A 1 -6.83 -19.42 10.99
C MET A 1 -6.67 -18.01 10.46
N SER A 2 -5.41 -17.62 10.20
CA SER A 2 -5.06 -16.26 9.81
C SER A 2 -5.41 -16.05 8.34
N LYS A 3 -6.57 -15.46 8.04
CA LYS A 3 -6.82 -14.82 6.74
C LYS A 3 -5.97 -13.56 6.63
N ARG A 4 -4.64 -13.70 6.60
CA ARG A 4 -3.80 -12.63 6.06
C ARG A 4 -4.05 -12.71 4.57
N SER A 5 -4.86 -11.78 4.05
CA SER A 5 -4.97 -11.61 2.61
C SER A 5 -3.56 -11.29 2.11
N GLU A 6 -2.89 -12.29 1.53
CA GLU A 6 -1.51 -12.20 1.05
C GLU A 6 -1.39 -11.22 -0.12
N ASP A 7 -2.53 -10.74 -0.63
CA ASP A 7 -2.69 -9.84 -1.77
C ASP A 7 -2.50 -8.35 -1.44
N GLN A 8 -2.23 -7.97 -0.19
CA GLN A 8 -2.06 -6.56 0.20
C GLN A 8 -0.72 -6.30 0.91
N LEU A 9 -0.01 -5.28 0.45
CA LEU A 9 1.20 -4.74 1.06
C LEU A 9 0.88 -3.52 1.92
N LYS A 10 1.64 -3.40 3.02
CA LYS A 10 1.63 -2.21 3.88
C LYS A 10 2.87 -1.37 3.57
N ALA A 11 2.68 -0.21 2.98
CA ALA A 11 3.70 0.78 2.72
C ALA A 11 3.56 1.98 3.67
N LYS A 12 4.59 2.82 3.72
CA LYS A 12 4.54 4.12 4.38
C LYS A 12 4.90 5.21 3.37
N ASN A 13 4.20 6.34 3.43
CA ASN A 13 4.58 7.51 2.65
C ASN A 13 5.59 8.39 3.41
N SER A 14 6.05 9.47 2.77
CA SER A 14 6.97 10.45 3.36
C SER A 14 6.46 11.11 4.66
N ALA A 15 5.14 11.20 4.83
CA ALA A 15 4.51 11.69 6.05
C ALA A 15 4.33 10.60 7.12
N ASN A 16 4.97 9.44 6.98
CA ASN A 16 4.84 8.26 7.85
C ASN A 16 3.41 7.70 7.97
N LYS A 17 2.50 8.05 7.04
CA LYS A 17 1.14 7.50 7.00
C LYS A 17 1.18 6.09 6.42
N VAL A 18 0.38 5.20 7.01
CA VAL A 18 0.21 3.83 6.54
C VAL A 18 -0.62 3.83 5.26
N VAL A 19 -0.10 3.21 4.22
CA VAL A 19 -0.76 3.02 2.94
C VAL A 19 -0.88 1.53 2.65
N ILE A 20 -2.09 1.06 2.40
CA ILE A 20 -2.39 -0.30 1.95
C ILE A 20 -2.51 -0.27 0.43
N ILE A 21 -1.70 -1.09 -0.23
CA ILE A 21 -1.69 -1.24 -1.69
C ILE A 21 -1.74 -2.72 -2.06
N PRO A 22 -2.23 -3.10 -3.24
CA PRO A 22 -2.13 -4.48 -3.70
C PRO A 22 -0.67 -4.93 -3.77
N LYS A 23 -0.41 -6.19 -3.38
CA LYS A 23 0.89 -6.85 -3.51
C LYS A 23 1.14 -7.15 -4.98
N SER A 24 1.62 -6.16 -5.72
CA SER A 24 2.18 -6.40 -7.06
C SER A 24 3.63 -6.92 -6.95
N ASN A 25 4.35 -6.96 -8.08
CA ASN A 25 5.77 -7.31 -8.21
C ASN A 25 6.70 -6.26 -7.54
N LEU A 26 6.43 -5.90 -6.29
CA LEU A 26 7.18 -4.93 -5.52
C LEU A 26 8.07 -5.63 -4.51
N ASN A 27 9.32 -5.20 -4.44
CA ASN A 27 10.26 -5.64 -3.43
C ASN A 27 10.35 -4.61 -2.30
N ILE A 28 10.81 -5.04 -1.13
CA ILE A 28 11.07 -4.14 -0.01
C ILE A 28 12.25 -3.24 -0.41
N GLY A 29 12.01 -1.93 -0.47
CA GLY A 29 13.00 -0.93 -0.90
C GLY A 29 12.66 -0.23 -2.22
N ASP A 30 11.67 -0.75 -2.96
CA ASP A 30 11.14 -0.07 -4.14
C ASP A 30 10.35 1.19 -3.77
N TYR A 31 10.52 2.23 -4.58
CA TYR A 31 9.69 3.43 -4.55
C TYR A 31 8.66 3.36 -5.66
N VAL A 32 7.39 3.39 -5.29
CA VAL A 32 6.27 3.31 -6.22
C VAL A 32 5.38 4.52 -6.13
N THR A 33 4.79 4.90 -7.26
CA THR A 33 3.75 5.93 -7.26
C THR A 33 2.41 5.26 -7.05
N VAL A 34 1.72 5.68 -5.98
CA VAL A 34 0.42 5.14 -5.58
C VAL A 34 -0.61 6.25 -5.67
N ARG A 35 -1.76 5.98 -6.31
CA ARG A 35 -2.92 6.85 -6.27
C ARG A 35 -3.84 6.40 -5.14
N ILE A 36 -4.07 7.29 -4.18
CA ILE A 36 -4.99 7.04 -3.07
C ILE A 36 -6.42 7.17 -3.59
N THR A 37 -7.21 6.13 -3.40
CA THR A 37 -8.62 6.07 -3.80
C THR A 37 -9.55 6.14 -2.61
N ASP A 38 -9.11 5.69 -1.44
CA ASP A 38 -9.90 5.69 -0.21
C ASP A 38 -9.02 5.97 1.01
N CYS A 39 -9.62 6.55 2.06
CA CYS A 39 -8.92 6.80 3.30
C CYS A 39 -9.81 6.61 4.52
N THR A 40 -9.20 6.03 5.55
CA THR A 40 -9.75 5.92 6.90
C THR A 40 -8.92 6.78 7.85
N SER A 41 -9.39 6.96 9.08
CA SER A 41 -8.73 7.79 10.09
C SER A 41 -7.25 7.45 10.33
N ALA A 42 -6.85 6.19 10.11
CA ALA A 42 -5.49 5.72 10.38
C ALA A 42 -4.79 5.10 9.16
N THR A 43 -5.47 4.91 8.03
CA THR A 43 -4.94 4.12 6.90
C THR A 43 -5.44 4.66 5.57
N LEU A 44 -4.52 4.84 4.64
CA LEU A 44 -4.80 5.20 3.25
C LEU A 44 -4.86 3.91 2.42
N PHE A 45 -5.77 3.85 1.46
CA PHE A 45 -5.90 2.75 0.51
C PHE A 45 -5.71 3.29 -0.90
N GLY A 46 -4.91 2.60 -1.70
CA GLY A 46 -4.60 3.06 -3.04
C GLY A 46 -4.14 1.96 -3.96
N GLU A 47 -4.06 2.32 -5.24
CA GLU A 47 -3.60 1.49 -6.33
C GLU A 47 -2.28 2.01 -6.89
N ILE A 48 -1.42 1.11 -7.36
CA ILE A 48 -0.13 1.47 -7.96
C ILE A 48 -0.40 2.00 -9.36
N VAL A 49 0.05 3.22 -9.66
CA VAL A 49 -0.17 3.86 -10.98
C VAL A 49 1.04 3.79 -11.89
N ASN A 50 2.25 3.68 -11.35
CA ASN A 50 3.48 3.44 -12.11
C ASN A 50 4.32 2.37 -11.42
N GLN A 51 4.77 1.38 -12.20
CA GLN A 51 5.76 0.36 -11.84
C GLN A 51 7.05 0.62 -12.62
#